data_AF-C7JA20-F1
#
_entry.id   AF-C7JA20-F1
#
_cell.length_a   1.000
_cell.length_b   1.000
_cell.length_c   1.000
_cell.angle_alpha   90.00
_cell.angle_beta   90.00
_cell.angle_gamma   90.00
#
_symmetry.space_group_name_H-M   'P 1'
#
loop_
_entity.id
_entity.type
_entity.pdbx_description
1 polymer ?
#
loop_
_entity_poly.entity_id
_entity_poly.type
_entity_poly.pdbx_seq_one_letter_code
_entity_poly.pdbx_strand_id
1 'polypeptide(L)'
;IEVDIYYSGVELCLHPLQEHPHFSRPWFTLHPCGTSDCMKLLLEGVENKDQHVQYLPAWLSVVGQAVGLKIPLELYASGLKTQE
;
A
#
# COMPACT_ATOMS: atom_id res chain seq x y z
N ILE A 1 -18.72 -11.45 2.83
CA ILE A 1 -18.69 -10.24 3.68
C ILE A 1 -17.47 -9.48 3.24
N GLU A 2 -17.63 -8.56 2.30
CA GLU A 2 -16.59 -7.60 1.93
C GLU A 2 -16.51 -6.56 3.05
N VAL A 3 -15.30 -6.21 3.47
CA VAL A 3 -15.09 -5.18 4.50
C VAL A 3 -14.41 -4.02 3.81
N ASP A 4 -15.16 -2.95 3.61
CA ASP A 4 -14.63 -1.71 3.04
C ASP A 4 -13.98 -0.92 4.17
N ILE A 5 -12.65 -0.78 4.11
CA ILE A 5 -11.95 0.15 5.00
C ILE A 5 -11.87 1.49 4.30
N TYR A 6 -12.50 2.49 4.92
CA TYR A 6 -12.45 3.88 4.49
C TYR A 6 -11.40 4.63 5.29
N TYR A 7 -10.33 5.03 4.62
CA TYR A 7 -9.32 5.91 5.21
C TYR A 7 -9.02 7.07 4.27
N SER A 8 -9.27 8.30 4.75
CA SER A 8 -8.99 9.53 3.99
C SER A 8 -9.56 9.56 2.56
N GLY A 9 -10.71 8.89 2.32
CA GLY A 9 -11.35 8.82 1.00
C GLY A 9 -10.87 7.69 0.08
N VAL A 10 -9.99 6.81 0.55
CA VAL A 10 -9.58 5.59 -0.18
C VAL A 10 -10.41 4.41 0.32
N GLU A 11 -11.05 3.71 -0.62
CA GLU A 11 -11.79 2.48 -0.40
C GLU A 11 -10.85 1.28 -0.59
N LEU A 12 -10.59 0.55 0.49
CA LEU A 12 -9.86 -0.72 0.44
C LEU A 12 -10.81 -1.89 0.61
N CYS A 13 -11.03 -2.62 -0.48
CA CYS A 13 -11.84 -3.83 -0.48
C CYS A 13 -11.04 -4.99 0.14
N LEU A 14 -11.35 -5.37 1.36
CA LEU A 14 -10.81 -6.59 1.98
C LEU A 14 -11.71 -7.78 1.68
N HIS A 15 -11.12 -8.81 1.08
CA HIS A 15 -11.79 -10.11 0.96
C HIS A 15 -11.64 -10.89 2.28
N PRO A 16 -12.74 -11.51 2.76
CA PRO A 16 -12.69 -12.35 3.95
C PRO A 16 -11.89 -13.64 3.68
N LEU A 17 -11.37 -14.18 4.78
CA LEU A 17 -10.57 -15.40 4.96
C LEU A 17 -10.55 -16.35 3.73
N GLN A 18 -9.51 -16.23 2.92
CA GLN A 18 -9.14 -17.24 1.91
C GLN A 18 -8.00 -18.11 2.45
N GLU A 19 -7.75 -19.27 1.86
CA GLU A 19 -6.52 -20.01 2.15
C GLU A 19 -5.33 -19.29 1.52
N HIS A 20 -4.26 -19.10 2.30
CA HIS A 20 -3.03 -18.54 1.76
C HIS A 20 -2.45 -19.51 0.73
N PRO A 21 -2.19 -19.08 -0.53
CA PRO A 21 -1.73 -19.96 -1.61
C PRO A 21 -0.49 -20.79 -1.27
N HIS A 22 0.31 -20.32 -0.30
CA HIS A 22 1.54 -20.97 0.13
C HIS A 22 1.54 -21.51 1.57
N PHE A 23 0.65 -21.05 2.46
CA PHE A 23 0.79 -21.29 3.91
C PHE A 23 -0.34 -22.11 4.54
N SER A 24 -1.32 -22.57 3.74
CA SER A 24 -2.44 -23.43 4.19
C SER A 24 -3.10 -22.94 5.48
N ARG A 25 -3.16 -21.61 5.64
CA ARG A 25 -3.71 -20.91 6.79
C ARG A 25 -4.60 -19.80 6.27
N PRO A 26 -5.66 -19.45 7.00
CA PRO A 26 -6.58 -18.44 6.52
C PRO A 26 -5.94 -17.04 6.66
N TRP A 27 -6.11 -16.20 5.64
CA TRP A 27 -5.55 -14.84 5.60
C TRP A 27 -6.55 -13.86 4.99
N PHE A 28 -6.37 -12.58 5.32
CA PHE A 28 -7.11 -11.48 4.70
C PHE A 28 -6.33 -10.97 3.49
N THR A 29 -7.03 -10.72 2.39
CA THR A 29 -6.43 -10.25 1.15
C THR A 29 -7.07 -8.93 0.74
N LEU A 30 -6.23 -7.94 0.45
CA LEU A 30 -6.68 -6.71 -0.21
C LEU A 30 -6.94 -6.99 -1.68
N HIS A 31 -8.15 -6.71 -2.15
CA HIS A 31 -8.50 -6.83 -3.54
C HIS A 31 -7.82 -5.71 -4.36
N PRO A 32 -7.29 -6.01 -5.55
CA PRO A 32 -6.51 -5.03 -6.31
C PRO A 32 -7.34 -3.94 -7.01
N CYS A 33 -8.69 -4.01 -7.00
CA CYS A 33 -9.57 -3.15 -7.82
C CYS A 33 -9.29 -1.64 -7.71
N GLY A 34 -8.98 -1.12 -6.51
CA GLY A 34 -8.69 0.30 -6.30
C GLY A 34 -7.20 0.63 -6.27
N THR A 35 -6.32 -0.38 -6.24
CA THR A 35 -4.89 -0.16 -6.01
C THR A 35 -4.24 0.61 -7.16
N SER A 36 -4.53 0.25 -8.41
CA SER A 36 -3.88 0.90 -9.55
C SER A 36 -4.22 2.38 -9.68
N ASP A 37 -5.47 2.76 -9.41
CA ASP A 37 -5.91 4.14 -9.56
C ASP A 37 -5.42 5.00 -8.39
N CYS A 38 -5.43 4.45 -7.17
CA CYS A 38 -4.80 5.07 -6.01
C CYS A 38 -3.30 5.33 -6.26
N MET A 39 -2.57 4.33 -6.77
CA MET A 39 -1.13 4.45 -7.01
C MET A 39 -0.78 5.45 -8.13
N LYS A 40 -1.63 5.60 -9.16
CA LYS A 40 -1.45 6.64 -10.19
C LYS A 40 -1.51 8.04 -9.60
N LEU A 41 -2.44 8.29 -8.68
CA LEU A 41 -2.59 9.57 -8.00
C LEU A 41 -1.43 9.84 -7.03
N LEU A 42 -1.03 8.82 -6.25
CA LEU A 42 0.06 8.96 -5.27
C LEU A 42 1.44 9.19 -5.92
N LEU A 43 1.64 8.69 -7.13
CA LEU A 43 2.90 8.80 -7.88
C LEU A 43 2.84 9.90 -8.96
N GLU A 44 1.79 10.71 -8.98
CA GLU A 44 1.70 11.84 -9.89
C GLU A 44 2.84 12.83 -9.63
N GLY A 45 3.60 13.17 -10.66
CA GLY A 45 4.75 14.08 -10.54
C GLY A 45 6.06 13.43 -10.06
N VAL A 46 6.08 12.13 -9.76
CA VAL A 46 7.30 11.38 -9.48
C VAL A 46 8.04 11.06 -10.78
N GLU A 47 9.36 11.31 -10.83
CA GLU A 47 10.16 10.95 -12.00
C GLU A 47 10.14 9.43 -12.24
N ASN A 48 10.06 9.03 -13.52
CA ASN A 48 9.91 7.64 -13.92
C ASN A 48 11.02 6.70 -13.35
N LYS A 49 12.21 7.24 -13.09
CA LYS A 49 13.35 6.51 -12.52
C LYS A 49 13.16 6.17 -11.04
N ASP A 50 12.43 7.01 -10.31
CA ASP A 50 12.20 6.85 -8.87
C ASP A 50 10.84 6.21 -8.55
N GLN A 51 9.95 6.13 -9.55
CA GLN A 51 8.61 5.58 -9.40
C GLN A 51 8.59 4.15 -8.85
N HIS A 52 9.52 3.29 -9.29
CA HIS A 52 9.62 1.92 -8.77
C HIS A 52 10.10 1.87 -7.32
N VAL A 53 10.97 2.81 -6.91
CA VAL A 53 11.47 2.91 -5.52
C VAL A 53 10.38 3.46 -4.60
N GLN A 54 9.56 4.37 -5.11
CA GLN A 54 8.51 5.04 -4.34
C GLN A 54 7.18 4.29 -4.31
N TYR A 55 6.95 3.32 -5.20
CA TYR A 55 5.69 2.57 -5.28
C TYR A 55 5.31 1.90 -3.95
N LEU A 56 6.21 1.10 -3.37
CA LEU A 56 5.91 0.37 -2.14
C LEU A 56 5.74 1.29 -0.92
N PRO A 57 6.63 2.28 -0.67
CA PRO A 57 6.39 3.28 0.38
C PRO A 57 5.08 4.05 0.19
N ALA A 58 4.80 4.55 -1.03
CA ALA A 58 3.57 5.28 -1.30
C ALA A 58 2.33 4.42 -1.04
N TRP A 59 2.32 3.16 -1.47
CA TRP A 59 1.24 2.22 -1.18
C TRP A 59 1.07 1.96 0.33
N LEU A 60 2.18 1.74 1.05
CA LEU A 60 2.17 1.54 2.50
C LEU A 60 1.70 2.76 3.29
N SER A 61 1.88 3.97 2.77
CA SER A 61 1.38 5.20 3.42
C SER A 61 -0.14 5.22 3.56
N VAL A 62 -0.86 4.65 2.59
CA VAL A 62 -2.32 4.56 2.59
C VAL A 62 -2.77 3.25 3.24
N VAL A 63 -2.30 2.13 2.73
CA VAL A 63 -2.77 0.81 3.16
C VAL A 63 -2.31 0.48 4.57
N GLY A 64 -1.05 0.81 4.90
CA GLY A 64 -0.47 0.50 6.21
C GLY A 64 -1.26 1.15 7.33
N GLN A 65 -1.64 2.42 7.18
CA GLN A 65 -2.46 3.11 8.18
C GLN A 65 -3.87 2.51 8.29
N ALA A 66 -4.49 2.17 7.15
CA ALA A 66 -5.83 1.58 7.11
C ALA A 66 -5.93 0.22 7.86
N VAL A 67 -4.86 -0.57 7.84
CA VAL A 67 -4.78 -1.87 8.56
C VAL A 67 -4.05 -1.78 9.91
N GLY A 68 -3.73 -0.57 10.39
CA GLY A 68 -3.09 -0.37 11.69
C GLY A 68 -1.61 -0.75 11.76
N LEU A 69 -0.92 -0.85 10.62
CA LEU A 69 0.53 -1.05 10.57
C LEU A 69 1.26 0.23 10.99
N LYS A 70 2.17 0.09 11.96
CA LYS A 70 3.12 1.14 12.33
C LYS A 70 4.32 1.05 11.40
N ILE A 71 4.37 1.91 10.39
CA ILE A 71 5.47 1.97 9.41
C ILE A 71 6.50 3.00 9.89
N PRO A 72 7.76 2.61 10.16
CA PRO A 72 8.84 3.54 10.50
C PRO A 72 9.05 4.60 9.40
N LEU A 73 9.33 5.85 9.79
CA LEU A 73 9.48 6.97 8.86
C LEU A 73 10.66 6.79 7.90
N GLU A 74 11.69 6.06 8.36
CA GLU A 74 12.91 5.75 7.64
C GLU A 74 12.64 4.97 6.35
N LEU A 75 11.55 4.17 6.30
CA LEU A 75 11.13 3.45 5.10
C LEU A 75 10.64 4.38 3.98
N TYR A 76 10.19 5.57 4.32
CA TYR A 76 9.80 6.60 3.33
C TYR A 76 11.00 7.45 2.90
N ALA A 77 12.09 7.45 3.69
CA ALA A 77 13.26 8.29 3.47
C ALA A 77 14.32 7.66 2.54
N SER A 78 14.16 6.39 2.14
CA SER A 78 15.21 5.61 1.43
C SER A 78 15.56 6.07 0.00
N GLY A 79 15.01 7.20 -0.47
CA GLY A 79 15.40 7.88 -1.70
C GLY A 79 16.26 9.14 -1.49
N LEU A 80 16.36 9.65 -0.26
CA LEU A 80 17.22 10.80 0.04
C LEU A 80 18.66 10.30 0.20
N LYS A 81 19.40 10.25 -0.90
CA LYS A 81 20.85 10.36 -0.81
C LYS A 81 21.14 11.73 -0.21
N THR A 82 21.38 11.79 1.09
CA THR A 82 22.03 12.92 1.72
C THR A 82 23.42 12.99 1.10
N GLN A 83 23.58 13.83 0.07
CA GLN A 83 24.90 14.28 -0.34
C GLN A 83 25.33 15.32 0.68
N GLU A 84 26.21 14.91 1.60
CA GLU A 84 27.17 15.83 2.22
C GLU A 84 28.42 15.91 1.34
#